data_AF-A0A2U8WEI1-F1
#
_entry.id   AF-A0A2U8WEI1-F1
#
_cell.length_a   1.000
_cell.length_b   1.000
_cell.length_c   1.000
_cell.angle_alpha   90.00
_cell.angle_beta   90.00
_cell.angle_gamma   90.00
#
_symmetry.space_group_name_H-M   'P 1'
#
loop_
_entity.id
_entity.type
_entity.pdbx_description
1 polymer ?
#
loop_
_entity_poly.entity_id
_entity_poly.type
_entity_poly.pdbx_seq_one_letter_code
_entity_poly.pdbx_strand_id
1 'polypeptide(L)' 'MLINHERRLLRQAAEADDRQISIKQKPDRTWPGDHSRLLALESRGDLRSVGLESGGAFATWRITETGLSALERLSGLGA' A
#
# COMPACT_ATOMS: atom_id res chain seq x y z
N MET A 1 -16.12 0.96 -5.64
CA MET A 1 -15.10 1.73 -6.39
C MET A 1 -13.71 1.35 -5.90
N LEU A 2 -12.90 0.65 -6.70
CA LEU A 2 -11.52 0.24 -6.36
C LEU A 2 -10.61 1.45 -6.05
N ILE A 3 -10.84 2.55 -6.77
CA ILE A 3 -10.03 3.78 -6.78
C ILE A 3 -9.91 4.44 -5.41
N ASN A 4 -10.97 4.41 -4.58
CA ASN A 4 -10.94 5.02 -3.24
C ASN A 4 -10.03 4.26 -2.27
N HIS A 5 -9.97 2.93 -2.39
CA HIS A 5 -9.12 2.12 -1.51
C HIS A 5 -7.65 2.25 -1.88
N GLU A 6 -7.32 2.24 -3.18
CA GLU A 6 -5.96 2.46 -3.67
C GLU A 6 -5.43 3.82 -3.25
N ARG A 7 -6.20 4.88 -3.46
CA ARG A 7 -5.88 6.24 -2.99
C ARG A 7 -5.65 6.26 -1.48
N ARG A 8 -6.52 5.61 -0.70
CA ARG A 8 -6.37 5.53 0.77
C ARG A 8 -5.06 4.84 1.16
N LEU A 9 -4.71 3.72 0.52
CA LEU A 9 -3.49 2.97 0.83
C LEU A 9 -2.24 3.74 0.45
N LEU A 10 -2.21 4.36 -0.73
CA LEU A 10 -1.10 5.21 -1.16
C LEU A 10 -0.95 6.42 -0.24
N ARG A 11 -2.05 7.06 0.16
CA ARG A 11 -2.04 8.16 1.11
C ARG A 11 -1.49 7.74 2.46
N GLN A 12 -1.96 6.62 3.00
CA GLN A 12 -1.49 6.10 4.28
C GLN A 12 0.02 5.76 4.22
N ALA A 13 0.48 5.17 3.12
CA ALA A 13 1.90 4.92 2.91
C ALA A 13 2.70 6.22 2.79
N ALA A 14 2.16 7.26 2.14
CA ALA A 14 2.85 8.55 1.98
C ALA A 14 2.91 9.38 3.28
N GLU A 15 1.88 9.31 4.11
CA GLU A 15 1.76 10.05 5.38
C GLU A 15 2.52 9.39 6.54
N ALA A 16 2.87 8.11 6.43
CA ALA A 16 3.69 7.42 7.43
C ALA A 16 5.13 7.98 7.44
N ASP A 17 5.74 8.11 8.62
CA ASP A 17 7.10 8.65 8.82
C ASP A 17 8.15 8.01 7.90
N ASP A 18 8.00 6.70 7.68
CA ASP A 18 8.92 5.85 6.94
C ASP A 18 8.52 5.65 5.47
N ARG A 19 7.48 6.36 5.01
CA ARG A 19 6.83 6.19 3.71
C ARG A 19 6.37 4.75 3.44
N GLN A 20 5.97 4.06 4.50
CA GLN A 20 5.70 2.63 4.50
C GLN A 20 4.32 2.30 5.03
N ILE A 21 3.76 1.22 4.51
CA ILE A 21 2.53 0.62 4.99
C ILE A 21 2.80 -0.84 5.35
N SER A 22 2.45 -1.19 6.58
CA SER A 22 2.51 -2.56 7.08
C SER A 22 1.10 -3.06 7.28
N ILE A 23 0.81 -4.27 6.79
CA ILE A 23 -0.44 -4.96 7.12
C ILE A 23 -0.14 -6.23 7.90
N LYS A 24 -0.97 -6.46 8.92
CA LYS A 24 -0.90 -7.65 9.76
C LYS A 24 -1.71 -8.78 9.13
N GLN A 25 -1.08 -9.94 9.02
CA GLN A 25 -1.76 -11.21 8.74
C GLN A 25 -2.70 -11.54 9.90
N LYS A 26 -3.89 -12.02 9.59
CA LYS A 26 -4.86 -12.40 10.61
C LYS A 26 -4.40 -13.67 11.35
N PRO A 27 -4.94 -13.94 12.56
CA PRO A 27 -4.60 -15.14 13.34
C PRO A 27 -4.89 -16.46 12.61
N ASP A 28 -5.84 -16.45 11.67
CA ASP A 28 -6.20 -17.58 10.81
C ASP A 28 -5.25 -17.75 9.60
N ARG A 29 -4.13 -17.03 9.58
CA ARG A 29 -3.15 -16.97 8.48
C ARG A 29 -3.71 -16.41 7.16
N THR A 30 -4.89 -15.78 7.19
CA THR A 30 -5.41 -15.09 6.02
C THR A 30 -4.94 -13.64 5.97
N TRP A 31 -4.80 -13.11 4.77
CA TRP A 31 -4.49 -11.70 4.58
C TRP A 31 -5.77 -10.86 4.50
N PRO A 32 -5.76 -9.62 5.02
CA PRO A 32 -6.88 -8.70 4.82
C PRO A 32 -7.03 -8.36 3.33
N GLY A 33 -8.22 -7.90 2.93
CA GLY A 33 -8.46 -7.51 1.54
C GLY A 33 -7.57 -6.37 1.03
N ASP A 34 -6.90 -5.64 1.91
CA ASP A 34 -5.88 -4.66 1.53
C ASP A 34 -4.63 -5.32 0.95
N HIS A 35 -4.31 -6.57 1.30
CA HIS A 35 -3.14 -7.28 0.77
C HIS A 35 -3.17 -7.45 -0.75
N SER A 36 -4.30 -7.91 -1.32
CA SER A 36 -4.42 -8.05 -2.77
C SER A 36 -4.33 -6.71 -3.49
N ARG A 37 -4.75 -5.62 -2.85
CA ARG A 37 -4.62 -4.25 -3.38
C ARG A 37 -3.18 -3.77 -3.32
N LEU A 38 -2.47 -4.03 -2.22
CA LEU A 38 -1.05 -3.70 -2.09
C LEU A 38 -0.21 -4.45 -3.13
N LEU A 39 -0.50 -5.74 -3.37
CA LEU A 39 0.13 -6.50 -4.45
C LEU A 39 -0.17 -5.91 -5.85
N ALA A 40 -1.39 -5.45 -6.09
CA ALA A 40 -1.74 -4.82 -7.37
C ALA A 40 -0.98 -3.50 -7.58
N LEU A 41 -0.83 -2.68 -6.53
CA LEU A 41 -0.03 -1.46 -6.54
C LEU A 41 1.47 -1.75 -6.72
N GLU A 42 1.97 -2.80 -6.08
CA GLU A 42 3.35 -3.28 -6.27
C GLU A 42 3.59 -3.73 -7.72
N SER A 43 2.67 -4.50 -8.30
CA SER A 43 2.75 -4.91 -9.70
C SER A 43 2.74 -3.74 -10.69
N ARG A 44 2.18 -2.58 -10.31
CA ARG A 44 2.20 -1.35 -11.11
C ARG A 44 3.45 -0.51 -10.88
N GLY A 45 4.26 -0.85 -9.87
CA GLY A 45 5.43 -0.07 -9.46
C GLY A 45 5.10 1.09 -8.53
N ASP A 46 3.85 1.24 -8.08
CA ASP A 46 3.43 2.30 -7.14
C ASP A 46 3.95 2.04 -5.72
N LEU A 47 4.12 0.76 -5.38
CA LEU A 47 4.69 0.29 -4.11
C LEU A 47 5.85 -0.67 -4.37
N ARG A 48 6.71 -0.85 -3.37
CA ARG A 48 7.75 -1.86 -3.36
C ARG A 48 7.73 -2.62 -2.04
N SER A 49 7.68 -3.95 -2.07
CA SER A 49 7.86 -4.74 -0.85
C SER A 49 9.25 -4.50 -0.25
N VAL A 50 9.28 -4.17 1.03
CA VAL A 50 10.53 -3.93 1.78
C VAL A 50 10.87 -5.08 2.72
N GLY A 51 9.91 -5.95 3.00
CA GLY A 51 10.16 -7.20 3.71
C GLY A 51 8.92 -7.76 4.40
N LEU A 52 9.06 -8.99 4.85
CA LEU A 52 8.15 -9.67 5.78
C LEU A 52 8.86 -9.67 7.13
N GLU A 53 8.32 -9.02 8.16
CA GLU A 53 8.99 -9.03 9.47
C GLU A 53 9.04 -10.45 10.07
N SER A 54 10.15 -10.75 10.75
CA SER A 54 10.47 -12.07 11.31
C SER A 54 9.34 -12.58 12.21
N GLY A 55 8.65 -13.62 11.72
CA GLY A 55 7.40 -14.16 12.28
C GLY A 55 6.31 -14.33 11.23
N GLY A 56 6.47 -13.74 10.04
CA GLY A 56 5.58 -13.92 8.89
C GLY A 56 4.23 -13.21 8.99
N ALA A 57 3.98 -12.54 10.12
CA ALA A 57 2.70 -11.94 10.45
C ALA A 57 2.53 -10.51 9.95
N PHE A 58 3.57 -9.87 9.42
CA PHE A 58 3.50 -8.52 8.87
C PHE A 58 4.20 -8.46 7.53
N ALA A 59 3.50 -7.89 6.55
CA ALA A 59 4.08 -7.55 5.27
C ALA A 59 4.15 -6.03 5.15
N THR A 60 5.29 -5.52 4.72
CA THR A 60 5.57 -4.08 4.64
C THR A 60 5.91 -3.69 3.20
N TRP A 61 5.28 -2.61 2.75
CA TRP A 61 5.53 -1.97 1.46
C TRP A 61 5.96 -0.52 1.67
N ARG A 62 6.85 -0.02 0.81
CA ARG A 62 7.23 1.38 0.74
C ARG A 62 6.64 2.01 -0.52
N ILE A 63 6.11 3.21 -0.41
CA ILE A 63 5.64 3.97 -1.58
C ILE A 63 6.82 4.44 -2.42
N THR A 64 6.69 4.29 -3.74
CA THR A 64 7.69 4.76 -4.71
C THR A 64 7.35 6.16 -5.19
N GLU A 65 8.26 6.79 -5.94
CA GLU A 65 7.97 8.05 -6.62
C GLU A 65 6.80 7.91 -7.60
N THR A 66 6.69 6.79 -8.30
CA THR A 66 5.55 6.48 -9.18
C THR A 66 4.24 6.44 -8.41
N GLY A 67 4.23 5.82 -7.22
CA GLY A 67 3.05 5.76 -6.36
C GLY A 67 2.64 7.11 -5.81
N LEU A 68 3.61 8.00 -5.53
CA LEU A 68 3.32 9.39 -5.15
C LEU A 68 2.69 10.17 -6.29
N SER A 69 3.23 10.09 -7.51
CA SER A 69 2.60 10.71 -8.68
C SER A 69 1.22 10.12 -8.99
N ALA A 70 1.03 8.81 -8.77
CA ALA A 70 -0.29 8.19 -8.86
C ALA A 70 -1.25 8.75 -7.82
N LEU A 71 -0.79 8.91 -6.56
CA LEU A 71 -1.58 9.51 -5.48
C LEU A 71 -1.99 10.95 -5.79
N GLU A 72 -1.08 11.76 -6.33
CA GLU A 72 -1.37 13.14 -6.77
C GLU A 72 -2.43 13.17 -7.87
N ARG A 73 -2.32 12.30 -8.89
CA ARG A 73 -3.34 12.18 -9.94
C ARG A 73 -4.71 11.74 -9.39
N LEU A 74 -4.71 10.81 -8.44
CA LEU A 74 -5.93 10.31 -7.79
C LEU A 74 -6.55 11.31 -6.81
N SER A 75 -5.74 12.19 -6.23
CA SER A 75 -6.19 13.24 -5.29
C SER A 75 -6.56 14.54 -6.01
N GLY A 76 -6.01 14.77 -7.20
CA GLY A 76 -6.23 15.92 -8.05
C GLY A 76 -7.39 15.78 -9.05
N LEU A 77 -8.14 14.66 -9.06
CA LEU A 77 -9.41 14.52 -9.77
C LEU A 77 -10.55 15.23 -9.00
N GLY A 78 -10.35 16.52 -8.78
CA GLY A 78 -11.25 17.47 -8.14
C GLY A 78 -10.90 18.91 -8.51
N ALA A 79 -10.49 19.13 -9.76
CA ALA A 79 -10.43 20.45 -10.38
C ALA A 79 -11.52 20.55 -11.45
#